data_AF-A0A6C0DFK7-F1
#
_entry.id   AF-A0A6C0DFK7-F1
#
_cell.length_a   1.000
_cell.length_b   1.000
_cell.length_c   1.000
_cell.angle_alpha   90.00
_cell.angle_beta   90.00
_cell.angle_gamma   90.00
#
_symmetry.space_group_name_H-M   'P 1'
#
loop_
_entity.id
_entity.type
_entity.pdbx_description
1 polymer ?
#
loop_
_entity_poly.entity_id
_entity_poly.type
_entity_poly.pdbx_seq_one_letter_code
_entity_poly.pdbx_strand_id
1 'polypeptide(L)'
;MDALPNAIHAFGGPDATAGSGAFIDARGLFQDAGALDASIPDGFTGYWHGGVNNNAYNETNFGGSAVPLNPNVDNAAALAALGLTTSDFGGKGHNEGSTVSDAGTFVLSETSLDMHCWGQNPVVVAKLQLNGQDRFSEREGSYFSWVQPYQAHTRCPDEGINVYSFALRPEEHQPSGTCNFSRIDNATLQLVLSNATVEGTRTAKVRVYATNYNVLRIMSGMGGLNFSS
;
A
#
# COMPACT_ATOMS: atom_id res chain seq x y z
N MET A 1 3.28 16.28 4.98
CA MET A 1 2.85 16.12 3.59
C MET A 1 2.27 14.73 3.51
N ASP A 2 0.94 14.68 3.50
CA ASP A 2 0.14 13.46 3.40
C ASP A 2 0.06 13.13 1.91
N ALA A 3 0.82 12.13 1.47
CA ALA A 3 0.81 11.72 0.08
C ALA A 3 -0.37 10.76 -0.10
N LEU A 4 -1.41 11.23 -0.80
CA LEU A 4 -2.46 10.34 -1.28
C LEU A 4 -1.81 9.19 -2.08
N PRO A 5 -2.33 7.96 -1.99
CA PRO A 5 -1.79 6.83 -2.75
C PRO A 5 -1.62 7.19 -4.21
N ASN A 6 -0.48 6.81 -4.78
CA ASN A 6 -0.21 7.01 -6.20
C ASN A 6 -1.34 6.37 -7.02
N ALA A 7 -2.02 7.16 -7.85
CA ALA A 7 -3.07 6.64 -8.71
C ALA A 7 -2.50 5.62 -9.70
N ILE A 8 -3.30 4.64 -10.11
CA ILE A 8 -2.90 3.57 -11.04
C ILE A 8 -2.28 4.10 -12.36
N HIS A 9 -2.63 5.33 -12.76
CA HIS A 9 -2.06 6.03 -13.91
C HIS A 9 -0.57 6.40 -13.77
N ALA A 10 0.01 6.39 -12.56
CA ALA A 10 1.43 6.66 -12.34
C ALA A 10 2.34 5.50 -12.82
N PHE A 11 1.75 4.33 -13.09
CA PHE A 11 2.45 3.11 -13.47
C PHE A 11 2.19 2.69 -14.93
N GLY A 12 1.25 3.37 -15.60
CA GLY A 12 1.01 3.21 -17.04
C GLY A 12 1.91 4.14 -17.87
N GLY A 13 2.28 3.70 -19.07
CA GLY A 13 3.00 4.56 -20.03
C GLY A 13 2.22 5.85 -20.38
N PRO A 14 2.91 6.95 -20.74
CA PRO A 14 2.26 8.22 -21.07
C PRO A 14 1.17 8.11 -22.15
N ASP A 15 1.38 7.25 -23.15
CA ASP A 15 0.47 7.03 -24.28
C ASP A 15 -0.79 6.21 -23.91
N ALA A 16 -0.79 5.52 -22.76
CA ALA A 16 -1.92 4.72 -22.27
C ALA A 16 -2.78 5.46 -21.22
N THR A 17 -2.34 6.63 -20.76
CA THR A 17 -2.98 7.36 -19.66
C THR A 17 -3.44 8.76 -20.04
N ALA A 18 -3.00 9.29 -21.18
CA ALA A 18 -3.40 10.61 -21.68
C ALA A 18 -3.47 10.67 -23.21
N GLY A 19 -4.66 10.95 -23.78
CA GLY A 19 -4.84 11.19 -25.23
C GLY A 19 -6.20 10.78 -25.79
N SER A 20 -6.53 11.27 -27.00
CA SER A 20 -7.68 10.77 -27.78
C SER A 20 -7.36 9.36 -28.27
N GLY A 21 -8.15 8.36 -27.86
CA GLY A 21 -7.88 6.96 -28.18
C GLY A 21 -7.06 6.17 -27.16
N ALA A 22 -6.73 6.76 -25.99
CA ALA A 22 -5.90 6.12 -24.96
C ALA A 22 -6.58 4.94 -24.22
N PHE A 23 -7.92 4.94 -24.15
CA PHE A 23 -8.69 3.88 -23.45
C PHE A 23 -9.54 3.04 -24.40
N ILE A 24 -10.19 3.69 -25.37
CA ILE A 24 -11.01 3.05 -26.41
C ILE A 24 -10.41 3.48 -27.75
N ASP A 25 -9.96 2.52 -28.54
CA ASP A 25 -9.47 2.75 -29.88
C ASP A 25 -10.60 3.21 -30.81
N ALA A 26 -10.23 3.70 -31.99
CA ALA A 26 -11.21 4.17 -32.95
C ALA A 26 -12.01 3.06 -33.66
N ARG A 27 -11.74 1.79 -33.33
CA ARG A 27 -12.59 0.63 -33.67
C ARG A 27 -13.63 0.37 -32.57
N GLY A 28 -13.65 1.16 -31.49
CA GLY A 28 -14.55 1.01 -30.35
C GLY A 28 -14.15 -0.11 -29.41
N LEU A 29 -12.92 -0.63 -29.53
CA LEU A 29 -12.36 -1.66 -28.67
C LEU A 29 -11.47 -1.01 -27.60
N PHE A 30 -11.36 -1.64 -26.42
CA PHE A 30 -10.38 -1.18 -25.43
C PHE A 30 -8.97 -1.33 -25.99
N GLN A 31 -8.14 -0.29 -25.84
CA GLN A 31 -6.70 -0.39 -26.10
C GLN A 31 -6.10 -1.29 -25.02
N ASP A 32 -5.46 -2.37 -25.44
CA ASP A 32 -4.71 -3.26 -24.55
C ASP A 32 -3.22 -2.94 -24.63
N ALA A 33 -2.57 -2.82 -23.48
CA ALA A 33 -1.12 -2.69 -23.41
C ALA A 33 -0.53 -4.06 -23.75
N GLY A 34 -0.11 -4.22 -25.01
CA GLY A 34 0.27 -5.50 -25.59
C GLY A 34 1.12 -6.37 -24.67
N ALA A 35 0.60 -7.54 -24.31
CA ALA A 35 1.38 -8.59 -23.70
C ALA A 35 2.25 -9.27 -24.77
N LEU A 36 3.56 -9.40 -24.51
CA LEU A 36 4.45 -10.18 -25.37
C LEU A 36 4.07 -11.66 -25.27
N ASP A 37 3.69 -12.29 -26.38
CA ASP A 37 3.49 -13.74 -26.42
C ASP A 37 4.81 -14.47 -26.75
N ALA A 38 4.98 -15.67 -26.18
CA ALA A 38 6.14 -16.52 -26.40
C ALA A 38 6.03 -17.22 -27.77
N SER A 39 6.70 -16.67 -28.78
CA SER A 39 6.89 -17.21 -30.13
C SER A 39 5.63 -17.75 -30.82
N ILE A 40 5.05 -16.93 -31.71
CA ILE A 40 3.93 -17.31 -32.56
C ILE A 40 4.48 -17.84 -33.90
N PRO A 41 4.24 -19.11 -34.29
CA PRO A 41 4.70 -19.66 -35.57
C PRO A 41 3.89 -19.10 -36.77
N ASP A 42 4.51 -19.08 -37.95
CA ASP A 42 3.89 -18.59 -39.18
C ASP A 42 2.56 -19.32 -39.48
N GLY A 43 1.48 -18.54 -39.63
CA GLY A 43 0.13 -19.06 -39.90
C GLY A 43 -0.68 -19.43 -38.65
N PHE A 44 -0.19 -19.14 -37.44
CA PHE A 44 -0.99 -19.26 -36.23
C PHE A 44 -2.12 -18.23 -36.24
N THR A 45 -3.35 -18.70 -36.28
CA THR A 45 -4.52 -17.80 -36.27
C THR A 45 -4.84 -17.35 -34.85
N GLY A 46 -4.64 -18.21 -33.82
CA GLY A 46 -5.05 -18.00 -32.43
C GLY A 46 -5.91 -19.15 -31.88
N TYR A 47 -6.22 -19.15 -30.56
CA TYR A 47 -6.94 -20.23 -29.86
C TYR A 47 -8.48 -20.19 -30.06
N TRP A 48 -9.02 -19.12 -30.69
CA TRP A 48 -10.46 -18.79 -30.66
C TRP A 48 -11.15 -18.62 -32.03
N HIS A 49 -10.58 -19.10 -33.13
CA HIS A 49 -11.24 -18.98 -34.45
C HIS A 49 -12.20 -20.16 -34.71
N GLY A 50 -13.46 -19.83 -35.02
CA GLY A 50 -14.22 -20.64 -35.98
C GLY A 50 -13.57 -20.48 -37.35
N GLY A 51 -13.46 -21.57 -38.13
CA GLY A 51 -12.69 -21.62 -39.37
C GLY A 51 -13.06 -20.58 -40.45
N VAL A 52 -12.37 -20.67 -41.59
CA VAL A 52 -12.28 -19.76 -42.76
C VAL A 52 -13.55 -19.01 -43.25
N ASN A 53 -14.75 -19.32 -42.75
CA ASN A 53 -16.02 -18.73 -43.15
C ASN A 53 -16.82 -18.06 -42.01
N ASN A 54 -16.26 -17.87 -40.80
CA ASN A 54 -17.00 -17.26 -39.68
C ASN A 54 -16.41 -15.91 -39.23
N ASN A 55 -16.45 -14.92 -40.13
CA ASN A 55 -15.91 -13.58 -39.90
C ASN A 55 -16.91 -12.63 -39.18
N ALA A 56 -17.77 -13.16 -38.31
CA ALA A 56 -18.85 -12.40 -37.66
C ALA A 56 -18.54 -11.96 -36.22
N TYR A 57 -17.40 -12.37 -35.65
CA TYR A 57 -17.01 -12.00 -34.29
C TYR A 57 -15.76 -11.10 -34.34
N ASN A 58 -15.94 -9.84 -33.94
CA ASN A 58 -14.86 -8.87 -33.72
C ASN A 58 -14.03 -9.36 -32.54
N GLU A 59 -12.93 -10.07 -32.82
CA GLU A 59 -12.10 -10.70 -31.79
C GLU A 59 -11.46 -9.64 -30.88
N THR A 60 -11.37 -9.96 -29.59
CA THR A 60 -10.63 -9.15 -28.62
C THR A 60 -9.13 -9.32 -28.90
N ASN A 61 -8.35 -8.25 -28.76
CA ASN A 61 -6.96 -8.09 -29.21
C ASN A 61 -5.92 -9.02 -28.53
N PHE A 62 -6.12 -10.34 -28.59
CA PHE A 62 -5.31 -11.38 -27.94
C PHE A 62 -4.25 -12.00 -28.87
N GLY A 63 -3.48 -11.16 -29.58
CA GLY A 63 -2.26 -11.60 -30.28
C GLY A 63 -2.41 -12.15 -31.71
N GLY A 64 -3.53 -11.90 -32.39
CA GLY A 64 -3.73 -12.20 -33.81
C GLY A 64 -3.52 -10.99 -34.74
N SER A 65 -3.58 -11.20 -36.07
CA SER A 65 -3.60 -10.10 -37.03
C SER A 65 -4.78 -9.18 -36.75
N ALA A 66 -4.52 -7.88 -36.52
CA ALA A 66 -5.55 -6.91 -36.17
C ALA A 66 -6.71 -6.91 -37.18
N VAL A 67 -7.93 -6.74 -36.66
CA VAL A 67 -9.14 -6.59 -37.49
C VAL A 67 -8.93 -5.42 -38.47
N PRO A 68 -9.08 -5.64 -39.80
CA PRO A 68 -8.95 -4.59 -40.80
C PRO A 68 -10.02 -3.50 -40.57
N LEU A 69 -9.66 -2.24 -40.83
CA LEU A 69 -10.64 -1.16 -40.81
C LEU A 69 -11.71 -1.41 -41.88
N ASN A 70 -12.95 -0.99 -41.58
CA ASN A 70 -13.99 -0.94 -42.60
C ASN A 70 -13.53 0.06 -43.69
N PRO A 71 -13.39 -0.32 -44.96
CA PRO A 71 -12.83 0.55 -46.02
C PRO A 71 -13.67 1.82 -46.28
N ASN A 72 -14.83 1.97 -45.63
CA ASN A 72 -15.64 3.17 -45.67
C ASN A 72 -15.29 4.22 -44.57
N VAL A 73 -14.44 3.89 -43.59
CA VAL A 73 -13.90 4.87 -42.59
C VAL A 73 -12.59 5.51 -43.02
N ASP A 74 -12.10 5.21 -44.22
CA ASP A 74 -10.90 5.79 -44.84
C ASP A 74 -11.08 7.27 -45.27
N ASN A 75 -12.17 7.92 -44.85
CA ASN A 75 -12.39 9.33 -45.11
C ASN A 75 -11.67 10.13 -44.03
N ALA A 76 -10.49 10.67 -44.35
CA ALA A 76 -9.68 11.49 -43.45
C ALA A 76 -10.49 12.60 -42.73
N ALA A 77 -11.57 13.08 -43.35
CA ALA A 77 -12.51 14.03 -42.76
C ALA A 77 -13.35 13.46 -41.59
N ALA A 78 -13.74 12.19 -41.65
CA ALA A 78 -14.47 11.51 -40.58
C ALA A 78 -13.58 11.22 -39.36
N LEU A 79 -12.31 10.86 -39.61
CA LEU A 79 -11.28 10.70 -38.58
C LEU A 79 -10.96 12.03 -37.89
N ALA A 80 -10.77 13.09 -38.66
CA ALA A 80 -10.51 14.44 -38.14
C ALA A 80 -11.67 14.99 -37.30
N ALA A 81 -12.92 14.65 -37.64
CA ALA A 81 -14.10 15.02 -36.86
C ALA A 81 -14.14 14.37 -35.47
N LEU A 82 -13.46 13.24 -35.29
CA LEU A 82 -13.30 12.54 -34.01
C LEU A 82 -11.95 12.86 -33.32
N GLY A 83 -11.17 13.81 -33.86
CA GLY A 83 -9.87 14.17 -33.33
C GLY A 83 -8.82 13.06 -33.46
N LEU A 84 -8.97 12.18 -34.46
CA LEU A 84 -8.11 11.05 -34.74
C LEU A 84 -7.39 11.25 -36.08
N THR A 85 -6.16 10.75 -36.16
CA THR A 85 -5.26 10.84 -37.31
C THR A 85 -4.90 9.45 -37.81
N THR A 86 -4.46 9.32 -39.07
CA THR A 86 -4.04 8.01 -39.64
C THR A 86 -2.88 7.37 -38.87
N SER A 87 -2.09 8.14 -38.13
CA SER A 87 -1.05 7.66 -37.21
C SER A 87 -1.59 6.98 -35.96
N ASP A 88 -2.83 7.25 -35.55
CA ASP A 88 -3.49 6.57 -34.42
C ASP A 88 -3.97 5.16 -34.79
N PHE A 89 -3.91 4.81 -36.08
CA PHE A 89 -4.26 3.49 -36.65
C PHE A 89 -3.07 2.76 -37.29
N GLY A 90 -1.92 3.42 -37.43
CA GLY A 90 -0.69 2.74 -37.82
C GLY A 90 -0.33 1.78 -36.70
N GLY A 91 0.02 0.52 -37.04
CA GLY A 91 0.43 -0.47 -36.06
C GLY A 91 1.61 0.05 -35.25
N LYS A 92 1.32 0.71 -34.12
CA LYS A 92 2.34 1.12 -33.16
C LYS A 92 2.97 -0.16 -32.68
N GLY A 93 4.28 -0.29 -32.89
CA GLY A 93 5.00 -1.47 -32.45
C GLY A 93 4.75 -1.66 -30.96
N HIS A 94 4.52 -2.91 -30.55
CA HIS A 94 4.23 -3.30 -29.16
C HIS A 94 5.32 -2.90 -28.14
N ASN A 95 6.37 -2.22 -28.59
CA ASN A 95 7.48 -1.68 -27.81
C ASN A 95 7.31 -0.18 -27.47
N GLU A 96 6.25 0.48 -27.95
CA GLU A 96 6.05 1.94 -27.81
C GLU A 96 5.06 2.32 -26.68
N GLY A 97 4.46 1.36 -25.99
CA GLY A 97 3.58 1.58 -24.83
C GLY A 97 3.97 0.66 -23.66
N SER A 98 4.00 1.23 -22.45
CA SER A 98 4.29 0.63 -21.12
C SER A 98 5.13 -0.67 -21.09
N THR A 99 6.32 -0.66 -20.48
CA THR A 99 7.18 -1.86 -20.34
C THR A 99 6.56 -3.02 -19.54
N VAL A 100 5.35 -2.83 -19.01
CA VAL A 100 4.59 -3.76 -18.19
C VAL A 100 3.15 -3.80 -18.72
N SER A 101 2.57 -5.00 -18.82
CA SER A 101 1.17 -5.20 -19.20
C SER A 101 0.20 -4.60 -18.16
N ASP A 102 -1.10 -4.53 -18.48
CA ASP A 102 -2.14 -4.10 -17.51
C ASP A 102 -2.09 -4.95 -16.21
N ALA A 103 -1.91 -6.27 -16.37
CA ALA A 103 -1.67 -7.18 -15.25
C ALA A 103 -0.38 -6.85 -14.48
N GLY A 104 0.70 -6.47 -15.17
CA GLY A 104 1.95 -6.03 -14.54
C GLY A 104 1.78 -4.70 -13.78
N THR A 105 0.98 -3.78 -14.30
CA THR A 105 0.64 -2.51 -13.65
C THR A 105 -0.20 -2.74 -12.40
N PHE A 106 -1.18 -3.65 -12.46
CA PHE A 106 -1.96 -4.06 -11.29
C PHE A 106 -1.06 -4.65 -10.19
N VAL A 107 -0.20 -5.61 -10.54
CA VAL A 107 0.74 -6.22 -9.59
C VAL A 107 1.71 -5.18 -9.03
N LEU A 108 2.24 -4.27 -9.86
CA LEU A 108 3.12 -3.21 -9.38
C LEU A 108 2.39 -2.21 -8.48
N SER A 109 1.14 -1.87 -8.80
CA SER A 109 0.31 -1.03 -7.94
C SER A 109 0.01 -1.72 -6.60
N GLU A 110 -0.27 -3.02 -6.59
CA GLU A 110 -0.48 -3.83 -5.39
C GLU A 110 0.80 -3.95 -4.55
N THR A 111 1.96 -4.13 -5.18
CA THR A 111 3.25 -4.14 -4.45
C THR A 111 3.67 -2.75 -3.95
N SER A 112 3.16 -1.67 -4.56
CA SER A 112 3.43 -0.30 -4.12
C SER A 112 2.61 0.12 -2.90
N LEU A 113 1.52 -0.59 -2.57
CA LEU A 113 0.83 -0.46 -1.28
C LEU A 113 1.77 -0.75 -0.10
N ASP A 114 2.81 -1.56 -0.30
CA ASP A 114 3.68 -2.03 0.78
C ASP A 114 4.90 -1.10 1.05
N MET A 115 4.95 0.08 0.42
CA MET A 115 6.07 1.04 0.57
C MET A 115 5.76 2.25 1.47
N HIS A 116 4.61 2.23 2.13
CA HIS A 116 4.44 2.80 3.47
C HIS A 116 4.23 1.61 4.42
N CYS A 117 4.62 1.71 5.70
CA CYS A 117 4.21 0.70 6.68
C CYS A 117 2.68 0.78 6.90
N TRP A 118 1.91 0.25 5.95
CA TRP A 118 0.58 -0.30 6.18
C TRP A 118 0.69 -1.77 6.66
N GLY A 119 1.91 -2.18 6.99
CA GLY A 119 2.26 -3.48 7.52
C GLY A 119 1.58 -3.75 8.85
N GLN A 120 0.94 -4.91 8.91
CA GLN A 120 0.35 -5.52 10.10
C GLN A 120 1.19 -5.26 11.36
N ASN A 121 0.53 -4.97 12.47
CA ASN A 121 1.19 -4.85 13.77
C ASN A 121 2.07 -6.09 14.04
N PRO A 122 3.39 -5.92 14.27
CA PRO A 122 4.28 -7.05 14.50
C PRO A 122 3.98 -7.76 15.82
N VAL A 123 3.28 -7.10 16.74
CA VAL A 123 2.83 -7.68 18.01
C VAL A 123 1.45 -8.29 17.81
N VAL A 124 1.35 -9.61 17.95
CA VAL A 124 0.08 -10.34 17.88
C VAL A 124 -0.67 -10.21 19.20
N VAL A 125 0.01 -10.51 20.30
CA VAL A 125 -0.51 -10.38 21.67
C VAL A 125 0.56 -9.85 22.61
N ALA A 126 0.13 -9.13 23.64
CA ALA A 126 0.99 -8.57 24.67
C ALA A 126 0.35 -8.67 26.06
N LYS A 127 1.21 -8.84 27.07
CA LYS A 127 0.84 -8.69 28.48
C LYS A 127 1.94 -8.03 29.30
N LEU A 128 1.53 -7.27 30.30
CA LEU A 128 2.41 -6.66 31.29
C LEU A 128 2.22 -7.35 32.63
N GLN A 129 3.30 -7.84 33.22
CA GLN A 129 3.30 -8.37 34.58
C GLN A 129 4.13 -7.49 35.49
N LEU A 130 3.64 -7.28 36.71
CA LEU A 130 4.32 -6.54 37.76
C LEU A 130 4.45 -7.47 38.97
N ASN A 131 5.66 -7.70 39.43
CA ASN A 131 6.01 -8.62 40.52
C ASN A 131 5.41 -10.04 40.32
N GLY A 132 5.41 -10.53 39.07
CA GLY A 132 4.89 -11.85 38.70
C GLY A 132 3.36 -11.97 38.63
N GLN A 133 2.62 -10.87 38.86
CA GLN A 133 1.17 -10.81 38.72
C GLN A 133 0.79 -10.09 37.41
N ASP A 134 -0.20 -10.62 36.70
CA ASP A 134 -0.71 -10.01 35.46
C ASP A 134 -1.43 -8.70 35.79
N ARG A 135 -0.90 -7.58 35.27
CA ARG A 135 -1.53 -6.26 35.44
C ARG A 135 -2.83 -6.15 34.64
N PHE A 136 -2.90 -6.88 33.54
CA PHE A 136 -4.10 -7.07 32.72
C PHE A 136 -4.02 -8.43 32.03
N SER A 137 -5.18 -9.01 31.72
CA SER A 137 -5.28 -10.23 30.90
C SER A 137 -4.64 -10.00 29.54
N GLU A 138 -3.97 -11.00 28.98
CA GLU A 138 -3.39 -10.93 27.64
C GLU A 138 -4.37 -10.34 26.60
N ARG A 139 -3.88 -9.38 25.81
CA ARG A 139 -4.66 -8.67 24.79
C ARG A 139 -3.93 -8.68 23.46
N GLU A 140 -4.72 -8.61 22.39
CA GLU A 140 -4.20 -8.46 21.03
C GLU A 140 -3.44 -7.15 20.84
N GLY A 141 -2.45 -7.13 19.95
CA GLY A 141 -1.70 -5.92 19.60
C GLY A 141 -2.60 -4.80 19.08
N SER A 142 -3.67 -5.14 18.36
CA SER A 142 -4.71 -4.23 17.88
C SER A 142 -5.33 -3.38 19.01
N TYR A 143 -5.50 -3.95 20.21
CA TYR A 143 -6.01 -3.21 21.37
C TYR A 143 -5.09 -2.04 21.76
N PHE A 144 -3.77 -2.24 21.71
CA PHE A 144 -2.78 -1.22 22.05
C PHE A 144 -2.52 -0.21 20.92
N SER A 145 -2.89 -0.55 19.69
CA SER A 145 -2.79 0.33 18.52
C SER A 145 -4.03 1.23 18.38
N TRP A 146 -5.22 0.71 18.69
CA TRP A 146 -6.49 1.39 18.40
C TRP A 146 -7.25 1.80 19.67
N VAL A 147 -7.54 0.85 20.54
CA VAL A 147 -8.44 1.07 21.69
C VAL A 147 -7.78 1.94 22.76
N GLN A 148 -6.52 1.66 23.09
CA GLN A 148 -5.78 2.46 24.07
C GLN A 148 -5.61 3.92 23.65
N PRO A 149 -5.15 4.22 22.42
CA PRO A 149 -5.09 5.60 21.94
C PRO A 149 -6.46 6.26 21.87
N TYR A 150 -7.52 5.56 21.44
CA TYR A 150 -8.86 6.13 21.44
C TYR A 150 -9.35 6.54 22.83
N GLN A 151 -8.96 5.80 23.88
CA GLN A 151 -9.40 6.07 25.25
C GLN A 151 -8.59 7.17 25.94
N ALA A 152 -7.28 7.23 25.70
CA ALA A 152 -6.36 8.06 26.48
C ALA A 152 -5.65 9.16 25.67
N HIS A 153 -5.67 9.09 24.33
CA HIS A 153 -4.93 10.00 23.46
C HIS A 153 -5.85 10.75 22.50
N THR A 154 -5.39 11.88 21.99
CA THR A 154 -6.13 12.67 21.00
C THR A 154 -5.95 12.14 19.57
N ARG A 155 -4.94 11.30 19.33
CA ARG A 155 -4.62 10.72 18.03
C ARG A 155 -4.13 9.28 18.17
N CYS A 156 -4.50 8.42 17.22
CA CYS A 156 -3.93 7.09 17.06
C CYS A 156 -2.60 7.13 16.28
N PRO A 157 -1.57 6.40 16.72
CA PRO A 157 -0.32 6.28 15.98
C PRO A 157 -0.48 5.35 14.77
N ASP A 158 0.52 5.35 13.89
CA ASP A 158 0.58 4.43 12.75
C ASP A 158 0.79 2.98 13.22
N GLU A 159 0.32 2.02 12.42
CA GLU A 159 0.39 0.59 12.71
C GLU A 159 1.84 0.15 13.05
N GLY A 160 1.99 -0.63 14.12
CA GLY A 160 3.29 -1.08 14.63
C GLY A 160 3.85 -0.26 15.80
N ILE A 161 3.21 0.85 16.15
CA ILE A 161 3.44 1.57 17.42
C ILE A 161 2.32 1.20 18.40
N ASN A 162 2.69 0.56 19.50
CA ASN A 162 1.75 0.14 20.54
C ASN A 162 1.85 1.04 21.77
N VAL A 163 0.71 1.47 22.31
CA VAL A 163 0.65 2.40 23.44
C VAL A 163 -0.19 1.81 24.58
N TYR A 164 0.26 2.06 25.82
CA TYR A 164 -0.50 1.74 27.02
C TYR A 164 -0.36 2.88 28.02
N SER A 165 -1.50 3.47 28.42
CA SER A 165 -1.51 4.58 29.37
C SER A 165 -1.84 4.12 30.79
N PHE A 166 -1.06 4.61 31.77
CA PHE A 166 -1.38 4.50 33.20
C PHE A 166 -2.17 5.71 33.73
N ALA A 167 -2.34 6.75 32.90
CA ALA A 167 -3.03 7.99 33.22
C ALA A 167 -4.38 8.07 32.50
N LEU A 168 -5.33 8.79 33.10
CA LEU A 168 -6.62 9.06 32.45
C LEU A 168 -6.47 10.03 31.27
N ARG A 169 -5.56 11.01 31.40
CA ARG A 169 -5.27 12.08 30.42
C ARG A 169 -3.75 12.29 30.39
N PRO A 170 -2.98 11.43 29.70
CA PRO A 170 -1.52 11.49 29.65
C PRO A 170 -0.94 12.72 28.95
N GLU A 171 -1.72 13.41 28.12
CA GLU A 171 -1.27 14.58 27.34
C GLU A 171 -1.35 15.90 28.11
N GLU A 172 -2.02 15.92 29.27
CA GLU A 172 -2.10 17.10 30.11
C GLU A 172 -0.93 17.19 31.08
N HIS A 173 -0.51 18.42 31.38
CA HIS A 173 0.50 18.67 32.40
C HIS A 173 0.02 18.26 33.80
N GLN A 174 -1.30 18.32 34.05
CA GLN A 174 -1.85 17.89 35.32
C GLN A 174 -1.84 16.36 35.41
N PRO A 175 -1.17 15.76 36.40
CA PRO A 175 -1.12 14.30 36.51
C PRO A 175 -2.51 13.74 36.83
N SER A 176 -2.91 12.74 36.03
CA SER A 176 -4.22 12.10 36.09
C SER A 176 -4.13 10.57 36.29
N GLY A 177 -3.01 10.11 36.84
CA GLY A 177 -2.69 8.70 37.12
C GLY A 177 -1.25 8.36 36.72
N THR A 178 -0.53 7.64 37.57
CA THR A 178 0.87 7.24 37.32
C THR A 178 1.14 5.87 37.94
N CYS A 179 1.97 5.06 37.30
CA CYS A 179 2.52 3.84 37.90
C CYS A 179 3.93 4.11 38.43
N ASN A 180 4.18 3.83 39.70
CA ASN A 180 5.48 4.06 40.32
C ASN A 180 6.40 2.85 40.13
N PHE A 181 7.16 2.83 39.04
CA PHE A 181 8.08 1.74 38.71
C PHE A 181 9.27 1.61 39.68
N SER A 182 9.64 2.65 40.43
CA SER A 182 10.72 2.52 41.44
C SER A 182 10.29 1.75 42.69
N ARG A 183 8.99 1.51 42.86
CA ARG A 183 8.44 0.64 43.92
C ARG A 183 8.19 -0.80 43.46
N ILE A 184 8.41 -1.09 42.18
CA ILE A 184 8.14 -2.40 41.59
C ILE A 184 9.49 -3.09 41.41
N ASP A 185 9.65 -4.26 42.03
CA ASP A 185 10.91 -5.00 41.99
C ASP A 185 11.15 -5.65 40.62
N ASN A 186 10.08 -6.12 39.97
CA ASN A 186 10.17 -6.76 38.67
C ASN A 186 8.99 -6.37 37.77
N ALA A 187 9.28 -5.81 36.60
CA ALA A 187 8.31 -5.55 35.54
C ALA A 187 8.71 -6.32 34.27
N THR A 188 7.82 -7.20 33.80
CA THR A 188 8.03 -7.98 32.57
C THR A 188 6.99 -7.61 31.52
N LEU A 189 7.46 -7.23 30.34
CA LEU A 189 6.63 -7.07 29.15
C LEU A 189 6.79 -8.31 28.29
N GLN A 190 5.73 -9.09 28.18
CA GLN A 190 5.69 -10.28 27.32
C GLN A 190 5.01 -9.93 26.01
N LEU A 191 5.69 -10.20 24.91
CA LEU A 191 5.24 -9.92 23.55
C LEU A 191 5.30 -11.21 22.74
N VAL A 192 4.23 -11.54 22.05
CA VAL A 192 4.23 -12.56 21.01
C VAL A 192 4.23 -11.84 19.68
N LEU A 193 5.31 -12.05 18.92
CA LEU A 193 5.50 -11.42 17.62
C LEU A 193 4.95 -12.32 16.50
N SER A 194 4.54 -11.71 15.39
CA SER A 194 4.10 -12.45 14.21
C SER A 194 5.28 -13.12 13.51
N ASN A 195 5.04 -14.29 12.91
CA ASN A 195 6.06 -15.04 12.17
C ASN A 195 6.74 -14.18 11.09
N ALA A 196 5.98 -13.34 10.38
CA ALA A 196 6.51 -12.45 9.35
C ALA A 196 7.55 -11.42 9.88
N THR A 197 7.50 -11.11 11.19
CA THR A 197 8.44 -10.17 11.83
C THR A 197 9.78 -10.85 12.17
N VAL A 198 9.80 -12.17 12.35
CA VAL A 198 10.95 -12.94 12.86
C VAL A 198 11.13 -14.26 12.09
N GLU A 199 11.19 -14.17 10.76
CA GLU A 199 11.42 -15.33 9.88
C GLU A 199 12.84 -15.36 9.30
N GLY A 200 13.47 -16.54 9.31
CA GLY A 200 14.77 -16.78 8.71
C GLY A 200 15.88 -15.92 9.34
N THR A 201 16.46 -15.01 8.55
CA THR A 201 17.51 -14.08 9.01
C THR A 201 16.94 -12.72 9.46
N ARG A 202 15.62 -12.51 9.34
CA ARG A 202 14.98 -11.25 9.77
C ARG A 202 14.88 -11.23 11.29
N THR A 203 15.44 -10.21 11.92
CA THR A 203 15.40 -10.01 13.37
C THR A 203 14.57 -8.79 13.74
N ALA A 204 13.70 -8.91 14.74
CA ALA A 204 12.96 -7.78 15.29
C ALA A 204 13.77 -7.03 16.35
N LYS A 205 13.77 -5.69 16.29
CA LYS A 205 14.31 -4.83 17.35
C LYS A 205 13.18 -4.13 18.09
N VAL A 206 12.96 -4.53 19.33
CA VAL A 206 11.95 -3.91 20.20
C VAL A 206 12.55 -2.69 20.89
N ARG A 207 11.86 -1.55 20.82
CA ARG A 207 12.21 -0.32 21.56
C ARG A 207 11.04 0.03 22.47
N VAL A 208 11.31 0.24 23.75
CA VAL A 208 10.31 0.59 24.76
C VAL A 208 10.63 1.99 25.29
N TYR A 209 9.61 2.85 25.31
CA TYR A 209 9.70 4.19 25.85
C TYR A 209 8.72 4.33 27.01
N ALA A 210 9.13 5.06 28.05
CA ALA A 210 8.29 5.38 29.19
C ALA A 210 8.48 6.86 29.55
N THR A 211 7.36 7.56 29.77
CA THR A 211 7.37 8.93 30.27
C THR A 211 7.20 8.91 31.79
N ASN A 212 7.98 9.72 32.50
CA ASN A 212 7.95 9.82 33.95
C ASN A 212 7.90 11.27 34.42
N TYR A 213 7.38 11.46 35.63
CA TYR A 213 7.41 12.76 36.32
C TYR A 213 8.64 12.84 37.21
N ASN A 214 9.28 14.00 37.22
CA ASN A 214 10.32 14.34 38.16
C ASN A 214 10.14 15.78 38.64
N VAL A 215 10.72 16.10 39.79
CA VAL A 215 10.69 17.46 40.34
C VAL A 215 12.06 18.08 40.12
N LEU A 216 12.13 19.10 39.26
CA LEU A 216 13.31 19.95 39.14
C LEU A 216 13.27 20.99 40.27
N ARG A 217 14.25 20.94 41.17
CA ARG A 217 14.44 21.96 42.21
C ARG A 217 15.54 22.92 41.79
N ILE A 218 15.26 24.22 41.87
CA ILE A 218 16.24 25.28 41.58
C ILE A 218 16.43 26.08 42.86
N MET A 219 17.66 26.11 43.37
CA MET A 219 18.03 26.87 44.56
C MET A 219 19.37 27.56 44.34
N SER A 220 19.43 28.84 44.69
CA SER A 220 20.67 29.65 44.62
C SER A 220 21.40 29.60 43.26
N GLY A 221 20.65 29.57 42.15
CA GLY A 221 21.23 29.57 40.79
C GLY A 221 21.69 28.20 40.28
N MET A 222 21.52 27.12 41.05
CA MET A 222 21.82 25.74 40.64
C MET A 222 20.56 24.89 40.61
N GLY A 223 20.40 24.08 39.55
CA GLY A 223 19.28 23.16 39.37
C GLY A 223 19.68 21.71 39.68
N GLY A 224 18.80 20.98 40.35
CA GLY A 224 18.97 19.55 40.62
C GLY A 224 17.65 18.79 40.48
N LEU A 225 17.71 17.57 39.95
CA LEU A 225 16.56 16.66 39.93
C LEU A 225 16.36 16.06 41.32
N ASN A 226 15.11 15.96 41.76
CA ASN A 226 14.81 15.50 43.10
C ASN A 226 14.85 13.97 43.24
N PHE A 227 14.66 13.24 42.14
CA PHE A 227 14.74 11.79 42.08
C PHE A 227 15.70 11.37 40.96
N SER A 228 16.61 10.44 41.26
CA SER A 228 17.67 9.97 40.34
C SER A 228 17.41 8.55 39.80
N SER A 229 16.31 7.92 40.20
CA SER A 229 15.97 6.53 39.86
C SER A 229 14.48 6.28 40.05
#